data_AF-A0A2C9M2C9-F1
#
_entry.id   AF-A0A2C9M2C9-F1
#
_cell.length_a   1.000
_cell.length_b   1.000
_cell.length_c   1.000
_cell.angle_alpha   90.00
_cell.angle_beta   90.00
_cell.angle_gamma   90.00
#
_symmetry.space_group_name_H-M   'P 1'
#
loop_
_entity.id
_entity.type
_entity.pdbx_description
1 polymer ?
#
loop_
_entity_poly.entity_id
_entity_poly.type
_entity_poly.pdbx_seq_one_letter_code
_entity_poly.pdbx_strand_id
1 'polypeptide(L)'
;GQTYYELIRDALKEGGVLASQAESPWLHLPLIAHVVAFNRRVFPNVRYAFSAVATYPSGIMGYLLAAKSDRDLSVPARVLNDDDIETMGLRFYNSDVHRSSFALPQFVKKALQ
;
A
#
# COMPACT_ATOMS: atom_id res chain seq x y z
N GLY A 1 14.06 -17.71 14.09
CA GLY A 1 13.80 -16.44 14.79
C GLY A 1 12.65 -15.72 14.12
N GLN A 2 12.03 -14.75 14.79
CA GLN A 2 10.97 -13.93 14.18
C GLN A 2 11.51 -13.13 12.98
N THR A 3 10.69 -12.98 11.96
CA THR A 3 10.98 -12.19 10.76
C THR A 3 10.71 -10.70 10.99
N TYR A 4 11.27 -9.84 10.15
CA TYR A 4 11.07 -8.38 10.22
C TYR A 4 9.60 -7.96 10.28
N TYR A 5 8.73 -8.57 9.47
CA TYR A 5 7.31 -8.22 9.45
C TYR A 5 6.53 -8.74 10.66
N GLU A 6 6.93 -9.88 11.25
CA GLU A 6 6.35 -10.35 12.51
C GLU A 6 6.66 -9.40 13.66
N LEU A 7 7.91 -8.90 13.72
CA LEU A 7 8.30 -7.88 14.70
C LEU A 7 7.48 -6.59 14.54
N ILE A 8 7.24 -6.13 13.30
CA ILE A 8 6.38 -4.97 13.05
C ILE A 8 4.94 -5.25 13.51
N ARG A 9 4.37 -6.40 13.14
CA ARG A 9 3.01 -6.76 13.53
C ARG A 9 2.83 -6.76 15.05
N ASP A 10 3.82 -7.29 15.76
CA ASP A 10 3.78 -7.39 17.22
C ASP A 10 3.94 -6.00 17.87
N ALA A 11 4.72 -5.10 17.25
CA ALA A 11 4.87 -3.71 17.71
C ALA A 11 3.66 -2.80 17.40
N LEU A 12 2.86 -3.12 16.38
CA LEU A 12 1.67 -2.36 16.02
C LEU A 12 0.54 -2.53 17.05
N LYS A 13 -0.16 -1.43 17.36
CA LYS A 13 -1.40 -1.45 18.15
C LYS A 13 -2.48 -2.29 17.45
N GLU A 14 -3.54 -2.64 18.20
CA GLU A 14 -4.76 -3.20 17.61
C GLU A 14 -5.29 -2.29 16.49
N GLY A 15 -5.68 -2.89 15.36
CA GLY A 15 -6.07 -2.15 14.15
C GLY A 15 -4.95 -1.37 13.46
N GLY A 16 -3.70 -1.49 13.91
CA GLY A 16 -2.55 -0.82 13.32
C GLY A 16 -2.28 -1.23 11.88
N VAL A 17 -1.70 -0.31 11.11
CA VAL A 17 -1.38 -0.47 9.69
C VAL A 17 0.11 -0.25 9.47
N LEU A 18 0.74 -1.18 8.76
CA LEU A 18 2.04 -1.02 8.14
C LEU A 18 1.86 -0.44 6.74
N ALA A 19 2.65 0.57 6.40
CA ALA A 19 2.88 1.04 5.04
C ALA A 19 4.38 1.00 4.77
N SER A 20 4.80 0.19 3.79
CA SER A 20 6.20 0.07 3.38
C SER A 20 6.34 0.33 1.89
N GLN A 21 7.45 0.93 1.48
CA GLN A 21 7.85 0.93 0.06
C GLN A 21 7.99 -0.52 -0.43
N ALA A 22 7.58 -0.77 -1.67
CA ALA A 22 7.47 -2.12 -2.24
C ALA A 22 7.73 -2.15 -3.76
N GLU A 23 8.75 -1.42 -4.21
CA GLU A 23 9.27 -1.45 -5.57
C GLU A 23 8.25 -1.10 -6.67
N SER A 24 8.70 -1.06 -7.93
CA SER A 24 7.81 -0.92 -9.08
C SER A 24 7.37 -2.28 -9.61
N PRO A 25 6.06 -2.49 -9.88
CA PRO A 25 5.58 -3.72 -10.51
C PRO A 25 6.04 -3.85 -11.97
N TRP A 26 6.56 -2.78 -12.60
CA TRP A 26 7.14 -2.85 -13.93
C TRP A 26 8.52 -3.51 -13.97
N LEU A 27 9.24 -3.49 -12.85
CA LEU A 27 10.63 -3.96 -12.78
C LEU A 27 10.78 -5.17 -11.88
N HIS A 28 10.02 -5.22 -10.77
CA HIS A 28 10.28 -6.14 -9.67
C HIS A 28 9.06 -7.00 -9.30
N LEU A 29 8.17 -7.31 -10.25
CA LEU A 29 6.93 -8.04 -9.98
C LEU A 29 7.10 -9.36 -9.21
N PRO A 30 8.08 -10.24 -9.54
CA PRO A 30 8.27 -11.49 -8.80
C PRO A 30 8.63 -11.26 -7.32
N LEU A 31 9.45 -10.25 -7.03
CA LEU A 31 9.80 -9.86 -5.68
C LEU A 31 8.57 -9.34 -4.92
N ILE A 32 7.78 -8.49 -5.56
CA ILE A 32 6.55 -7.95 -4.97
C ILE A 32 5.56 -9.06 -4.63
N ALA A 33 5.33 -10.00 -5.55
CA ALA A 33 4.46 -11.16 -5.32
C ALA A 33 4.93 -12.00 -4.13
N HIS A 34 6.25 -12.24 -4.03
CA HIS A 34 6.84 -12.94 -2.89
C HIS A 34 6.59 -12.20 -1.56
N VAL A 35 6.85 -10.90 -1.51
CA VAL A 35 6.69 -10.08 -0.30
C VAL A 35 5.21 -9.96 0.12
N VAL A 36 4.30 -9.81 -0.83
CA VAL A 36 2.84 -9.80 -0.57
C VAL A 36 2.39 -11.15 -0.03
N ALA A 37 2.79 -12.26 -0.66
CA ALA A 37 2.44 -13.60 -0.20
C ALA A 37 3.01 -13.91 1.20
N PHE A 38 4.23 -13.44 1.49
CA PHE A 38 4.82 -13.54 2.82
C PHE A 38 3.99 -12.78 3.85
N ASN A 39 3.66 -11.51 3.57
CA ASN A 39 2.90 -10.67 4.51
C ASN A 39 1.47 -11.17 4.74
N ARG A 40 0.85 -11.87 3.77
CA ARG A 40 -0.47 -12.51 3.96
C ARG A 40 -0.47 -13.61 5.02
N ARG A 41 0.70 -14.16 5.36
CA ARG A 41 0.86 -15.11 6.47
C ARG A 41 1.01 -14.42 7.83
N VAL A 42 1.37 -13.13 7.81
CA VAL A 42 1.67 -12.33 9.01
C VAL A 42 0.48 -11.46 9.41
N PHE A 43 -0.15 -10.81 8.43
CA PHE A 43 -1.27 -9.88 8.61
C PHE A 43 -2.56 -10.43 7.98
N PRO A 44 -3.73 -10.23 8.62
CA PRO A 44 -5.02 -10.66 8.07
C PRO A 44 -5.41 -9.91 6.80
N ASN A 45 -4.90 -8.70 6.59
CA ASN A 45 -5.22 -7.89 5.42
C ASN A 45 -3.96 -7.29 4.82
N VAL A 46 -3.67 -7.64 3.57
CA VAL A 46 -2.53 -7.13 2.81
C VAL A 46 -3.03 -6.62 1.46
N ARG A 47 -2.54 -5.43 1.08
CA ARG A 47 -2.85 -4.76 -0.17
C ARG A 47 -1.56 -4.23 -0.79
N TYR A 48 -1.60 -4.06 -2.11
CA TYR A 48 -0.58 -3.36 -2.86
C TYR A 48 -1.22 -2.15 -3.51
N ALA A 49 -0.55 -1.01 -3.42
CA ALA A 49 -0.91 0.22 -4.10
C ALA A 49 0.31 0.75 -4.86
N PHE A 50 0.11 1.64 -5.82
CA PHE A 50 1.21 2.36 -6.45
C PHE A 50 0.79 3.78 -6.81
N SER A 51 1.78 4.64 -7.01
CA SER A 51 1.55 6.01 -7.47
C SER A 51 2.64 6.45 -8.45
N ALA A 52 2.37 7.53 -9.18
CA ALA A 52 3.35 8.14 -10.07
C ALA A 52 4.40 8.90 -9.24
N VAL A 53 5.67 8.56 -9.47
CA VAL A 53 6.84 9.24 -8.89
C VAL A 53 7.87 9.34 -10.01
N ALA A 54 7.91 10.48 -10.70
CA ALA A 54 8.65 10.63 -11.96
C ALA A 54 10.15 10.33 -11.86
N THR A 55 10.75 10.57 -10.69
CA THR A 55 12.17 10.32 -10.42
C THR A 55 12.47 8.88 -10.00
N TYR A 56 11.45 8.07 -9.72
CA TYR A 56 11.63 6.65 -9.40
C TYR A 56 11.85 5.86 -10.69
N PRO A 57 12.67 4.79 -10.68
CA PRO A 57 12.76 3.88 -11.82
C PRO A 57 11.37 3.46 -12.31
N SER A 58 11.14 3.49 -13.64
CA SER A 58 9.83 3.29 -14.31
C SER A 58 8.76 4.36 -14.08
N GLY A 59 9.05 5.46 -13.38
CA GLY A 59 8.13 6.58 -13.13
C GLY A 59 7.03 6.30 -12.12
N ILE A 60 7.06 5.14 -11.44
CA ILE A 60 6.09 4.74 -10.43
C ILE A 60 6.78 4.12 -9.21
N MET A 61 6.14 4.26 -8.04
CA MET A 61 6.56 3.62 -6.80
C MET A 61 5.39 2.84 -6.19
N GLY A 62 5.65 1.60 -5.79
CA GLY A 62 4.70 0.73 -5.12
C GLY A 62 4.80 0.76 -3.60
N TYR A 63 3.71 0.36 -2.98
CA TYR A 63 3.51 0.35 -1.54
C TYR A 63 2.85 -0.96 -1.11
N LEU A 64 3.48 -1.65 -0.17
CA LEU A 64 2.88 -2.76 0.55
C LEU A 64 2.17 -2.19 1.77
N LEU A 65 0.85 -2.36 1.82
CA LEU A 65 0.07 -2.02 3.00
C LEU A 65 -0.43 -3.29 3.68
N ALA A 66 -0.30 -3.36 5.00
CA ALA A 66 -0.76 -4.50 5.79
C ALA A 66 -1.42 -4.03 7.08
N ALA A 67 -2.57 -4.60 7.46
CA ALA A 67 -3.32 -4.19 8.64
C ALA A 67 -3.57 -5.36 9.58
N LYS A 68 -3.65 -5.07 10.89
CA LYS A 68 -4.08 -6.03 11.93
C LYS A 68 -5.59 -6.22 12.01
N SER A 69 -6.36 -5.50 11.18
CA SER A 69 -7.81 -5.63 11.03
C SER A 69 -8.19 -6.01 9.60
N ASP A 70 -9.46 -6.35 9.39
CA ASP A 70 -10.09 -6.65 8.11
C ASP A 70 -10.48 -5.41 7.29
N ARG A 71 -10.22 -4.21 7.83
CA ARG A 71 -10.60 -2.92 7.24
C ARG A 71 -10.13 -2.76 5.79
N ASP A 72 -11.01 -2.33 4.90
CA ASP A 72 -10.60 -1.98 3.52
C ASP A 72 -9.63 -0.80 3.48
N LEU A 73 -8.37 -1.08 3.13
CA LEU A 73 -7.30 -0.09 3.02
C LEU A 73 -7.42 0.78 1.77
N SER A 74 -8.22 0.38 0.78
CA SER A 74 -8.51 1.18 -0.41
C SER A 74 -9.48 2.32 -0.15
N VAL A 75 -10.15 2.31 1.00
CA VAL A 75 -11.09 3.36 1.43
C VAL A 75 -10.42 4.24 2.51
N PRO A 76 -10.22 5.54 2.25
CA PRO A 76 -9.61 6.44 3.22
C PRO A 76 -10.47 6.53 4.49
N ALA A 77 -9.84 6.62 5.66
CA ALA A 77 -10.54 6.70 6.96
C ALA A 77 -11.33 8.00 7.12
N ARG A 78 -10.78 9.04 6.52
CA ARG A 78 -11.29 10.39 6.49
C ARG A 78 -11.29 10.79 5.03
N VAL A 79 -12.48 11.11 4.53
CA VAL A 79 -12.62 11.72 3.21
C VAL A 79 -12.35 13.20 3.38
N LEU A 80 -11.42 13.73 2.58
CA LEU A 80 -11.05 15.14 2.57
C LEU A 80 -11.91 15.87 1.55
N ASN A 81 -12.45 17.03 1.92
CA ASN A 81 -13.08 17.97 1.00
C ASN A 81 -12.04 18.98 0.47
N ASP A 82 -12.44 19.87 -0.44
CA ASP A 82 -11.52 20.82 -1.07
C ASP A 82 -10.86 21.77 -0.05
N ASP A 83 -11.62 22.22 0.96
CA ASP A 83 -11.10 23.07 2.04
C ASP A 83 -10.01 22.36 2.87
N ASP A 84 -10.18 21.07 3.17
CA ASP A 84 -9.18 20.23 3.84
C ASP A 84 -7.91 20.12 2.98
N ILE A 85 -8.05 19.88 1.67
CA ILE A 85 -6.94 19.77 0.72
C ILE A 85 -6.14 21.07 0.66
N GLU A 86 -6.83 22.21 0.56
CA GLU A 86 -6.20 23.54 0.52
C GLU A 86 -5.51 23.86 1.84
N THR A 87 -6.20 23.68 2.97
CA THR A 87 -5.66 23.97 4.31
C THR A 87 -4.42 23.12 4.61
N MET A 88 -4.39 21.86 4.16
CA MET A 88 -3.26 20.96 4.35
C MET A 88 -2.13 21.16 3.30
N GLY A 89 -2.33 22.00 2.29
CA GLY A 89 -1.35 22.26 1.23
C GLY A 89 -1.02 21.01 0.40
N LEU A 90 -1.98 20.10 0.22
CA LEU A 90 -1.76 18.83 -0.46
C LEU A 90 -1.68 19.05 -1.98
N ARG A 91 -0.56 18.63 -2.58
CA ARG A 91 -0.29 18.80 -4.02
C ARG A 91 -0.59 17.56 -4.88
N PHE A 92 -0.73 16.39 -4.24
CA PHE A 92 -0.91 15.11 -4.93
C PHE A 92 -2.02 14.28 -4.30
N TYR A 93 -1.96 14.10 -2.97
CA TYR A 93 -2.97 13.31 -2.28
C TYR A 93 -4.33 14.02 -2.29
N ASN A 94 -5.35 13.29 -2.71
CA ASN A 94 -6.75 13.53 -2.35
C ASN A 94 -7.41 12.15 -2.15
N SER A 95 -8.67 12.14 -1.70
CA SER A 95 -9.37 10.88 -1.39
C SER A 95 -9.59 9.98 -2.62
N ASP A 96 -9.64 10.53 -3.82
CA ASP A 96 -9.81 9.76 -5.06
C ASP A 96 -8.48 9.20 -5.58
N VAL A 97 -7.39 9.94 -5.40
CA VAL A 97 -6.03 9.46 -5.62
C VAL A 97 -5.72 8.29 -4.67
N HIS A 98 -6.16 8.36 -3.41
CA HIS A 98 -6.07 7.23 -2.48
C HIS A 98 -6.74 5.98 -3.07
N ARG A 99 -8.01 6.07 -3.45
CA ARG A 99 -8.77 4.92 -4.00
C ARG A 99 -8.15 4.38 -5.29
N SER A 100 -7.78 5.26 -6.20
CA SER A 100 -7.21 4.90 -7.50
C SER A 100 -5.82 4.26 -7.39
N SER A 101 -5.04 4.56 -6.34
CA SER A 101 -3.74 3.90 -6.12
C SER A 101 -3.82 2.38 -5.94
N PHE A 102 -5.00 1.85 -5.57
CA PHE A 102 -5.26 0.41 -5.46
C PHE A 102 -5.84 -0.20 -6.75
N ALA A 103 -6.09 0.61 -7.79
CA ALA A 103 -6.56 0.14 -9.08
C ALA A 103 -5.40 -0.47 -9.90
N LEU A 104 -5.10 -1.73 -9.62
CA LEU A 104 -3.94 -2.40 -10.23
C LEU A 104 -4.17 -2.80 -11.69
N PRO A 105 -3.14 -2.69 -12.57
CA PRO A 105 -3.17 -3.29 -13.89
C PRO A 105 -3.37 -4.81 -13.82
N GLN A 106 -3.94 -5.40 -14.88
CA GLN A 106 -4.36 -6.79 -14.85
C GLN A 106 -3.21 -7.79 -14.63
N PHE A 107 -2.03 -7.55 -15.19
CA PHE A 107 -0.88 -8.45 -14.99
C PHE A 107 -0.39 -8.44 -13.53
N VAL A 108 -0.45 -7.29 -12.84
CA VAL A 108 -0.16 -7.20 -11.39
C VAL A 108 -1.21 -7.97 -10.61
N LYS A 109 -2.50 -7.76 -10.90
CA LYS A 109 -3.59 -8.49 -10.24
C LYS A 109 -3.38 -10.00 -10.32
N LYS A 110 -3.06 -10.53 -11.50
CA LYS A 110 -2.79 -11.95 -11.71
C LYS A 110 -1.60 -12.45 -10.88
N ALA A 111 -0.53 -11.67 -10.79
CA ALA A 111 0.67 -12.05 -10.03
C ALA A 111 0.48 -11.97 -8.51
N LEU A 112 -0.46 -11.15 -8.03
CA LEU A 112 -0.75 -10.96 -6.60
C LEU A 112 -1.96 -11.76 -6.11
N GLN A 113 -2.58 -12.59 -6.94
CA GLN A 113 -3.62 -13.54 -6.49
C GLN A 113 -2.98 -14.59 -5.58
#